data_AF-A0A1M5YAR9-F1
#
_entry.id   AF-A0A1M5YAR9-F1
#
_cell.length_a   1.000
_cell.length_b   1.000
_cell.length_c   1.000
_cell.angle_alpha   90.00
_cell.angle_beta   90.00
_cell.angle_gamma   90.00
#
_symmetry.space_group_name_H-M   'P 1'
#
loop_
_entity.id
_entity.type
_entity.pdbx_description
1 polymer ?
#
loop_
_entity_poly.entity_id
_entity_poly.type
_entity_poly.pdbx_seq_one_letter_code
_entity_poly.pdbx_strand_id
1 'polypeptide(L)'
;MINTSKRAPLLAASLALVLFGVATPASSQSPTDAQRSAIRSQCRSDYQAHCASIPPGGAASLQCLQQNMSSLSPGCQSAVRAVEAPAEPKAEAKPESAPVAKPATETAAPAMEPAQPAAETPVAPAPKAATAAKPAPSPMAKKPSGSQIAAVRSACRSDYQRNCAGVPTGGAAALQCLQKNQSKLSANCEQAVSAASGGAATPAAAGVPSAAAPGAAPAAPPEPALVLRPMRPREELFVLRSACGGDVRALCAGVQPGGGRIIQCLATQAASLSPACKGVLGQFAAQ
;
A
#
# COMPACT_ATOMS: atom_id res chain seq x y z
N MET A 1 -23.35 -63.03 30.72
CA MET A 1 -24.82 -62.91 30.90
C MET A 1 -25.10 -62.76 32.40
N ILE A 2 -26.21 -62.11 32.77
CA ILE A 2 -26.58 -61.54 34.10
C ILE A 2 -26.14 -60.06 34.19
N ASN A 3 -26.85 -59.09 33.60
CA ASN A 3 -28.24 -58.62 33.72
C ASN A 3 -28.46 -57.60 34.84
N THR A 4 -28.94 -56.45 34.41
CA THR A 4 -29.25 -55.20 35.10
C THR A 4 -30.44 -55.34 36.05
N SER A 5 -30.41 -54.68 37.22
CA SER A 5 -31.60 -54.30 38.00
C SER A 5 -31.26 -53.03 38.79
N LYS A 6 -31.68 -51.83 38.36
CA LYS A 6 -33.02 -51.21 38.44
C LYS A 6 -33.32 -50.56 39.80
N ARG A 7 -33.44 -49.22 39.75
CA ARG A 7 -34.43 -48.34 40.43
C ARG A 7 -34.23 -48.10 41.94
N ALA A 8 -34.45 -46.93 42.54
CA ALA A 8 -34.79 -45.57 42.11
C ALA A 8 -34.63 -44.64 43.37
N PRO A 9 -35.23 -43.44 43.51
CA PRO A 9 -34.53 -42.17 43.77
C PRO A 9 -34.92 -41.53 45.14
N LEU A 10 -34.56 -40.26 45.33
CA LEU A 10 -35.01 -39.29 46.37
C LEU A 10 -34.16 -39.16 47.64
N LEU A 11 -33.37 -38.09 47.67
CA LEU A 11 -33.17 -37.11 48.76
C LEU A 11 -32.08 -36.14 48.26
N ALA A 12 -32.44 -35.16 47.44
CA ALA A 12 -32.80 -33.81 47.87
C ALA A 12 -31.68 -33.10 48.66
N ALA A 13 -31.10 -32.10 47.99
CA ALA A 13 -30.42 -30.92 48.53
C ALA A 13 -29.12 -31.14 49.31
N SER A 14 -27.98 -30.94 48.64
CA SER A 14 -26.79 -30.37 49.27
C SER A 14 -25.89 -29.69 48.24
N LEU A 15 -25.77 -28.38 48.44
CA LEU A 15 -24.67 -27.50 48.07
C LEU A 15 -24.35 -27.28 46.58
N ALA A 16 -24.87 -26.16 46.10
CA ALA A 16 -24.37 -25.38 44.98
C ALA A 16 -22.86 -25.12 45.11
N LEU A 17 -22.09 -25.71 44.20
CA LEU A 17 -20.70 -25.33 43.95
C LEU A 17 -20.35 -25.71 42.50
N VAL A 18 -20.93 -25.00 41.54
CA VAL A 18 -20.48 -25.04 40.14
C VAL A 18 -20.00 -23.65 39.77
N LEU A 19 -18.68 -23.53 39.85
CA LEU A 19 -17.79 -22.60 39.17
C LEU A 19 -18.47 -21.86 38.00
N PHE A 20 -18.83 -20.59 38.21
CA PHE A 20 -18.93 -19.63 37.11
C PHE A 20 -17.50 -19.39 36.60
N GLY A 21 -17.02 -20.27 35.73
CA GLY A 21 -15.88 -19.99 34.87
C GLY A 21 -16.27 -18.87 33.93
N VAL A 22 -15.88 -17.64 34.27
CA VAL A 22 -15.84 -16.54 33.31
C VAL A 22 -14.87 -16.95 32.20
N ALA A 23 -15.42 -17.48 31.12
CA ALA A 23 -14.73 -17.54 29.83
C ALA A 23 -14.50 -16.09 29.39
N THR A 24 -13.36 -15.52 29.79
CA THR A 24 -12.83 -14.34 29.15
C THR A 24 -12.62 -14.68 27.67
N PRO A 25 -13.16 -13.88 26.73
CA PRO A 25 -12.86 -14.11 25.33
C PRO A 25 -11.36 -13.87 25.14
N ALA A 26 -10.60 -14.92 24.94
CA ALA A 26 -9.25 -14.87 24.39
C ALA A 26 -9.37 -14.42 22.93
N SER A 27 -9.59 -13.11 22.72
CA SER A 27 -9.52 -12.53 21.39
C SER A 27 -8.11 -12.71 20.87
N SER A 28 -7.98 -13.31 19.70
CA SER A 28 -6.80 -13.17 18.85
C SER A 28 -6.62 -11.69 18.53
N GLN A 29 -5.92 -10.95 19.40
CA GLN A 29 -5.64 -9.52 19.20
C GLN A 29 -4.64 -9.41 18.05
N SER A 30 -5.16 -9.32 16.83
CA SER A 30 -4.35 -8.99 15.67
C SER A 30 -3.70 -7.63 15.90
N PRO A 31 -2.41 -7.44 15.58
CA PRO A 31 -1.72 -6.17 15.79
C PRO A 31 -2.50 -5.02 15.15
N THR A 32 -2.60 -3.92 15.91
CA THR A 32 -3.27 -2.70 15.48
C THR A 32 -2.60 -2.12 14.22
N ASP A 33 -3.33 -1.34 13.41
CA ASP A 33 -2.77 -0.68 12.23
C ASP A 33 -1.57 0.22 12.58
N ALA A 34 -1.61 0.87 13.74
CA ALA A 34 -0.50 1.66 14.26
C ALA A 34 0.76 0.81 14.47
N GLN A 35 0.65 -0.34 15.15
CA GLN A 35 1.76 -1.28 15.35
C GLN A 35 2.28 -1.85 14.02
N ARG A 36 1.38 -2.24 13.11
CA ARG A 36 1.75 -2.72 11.76
C ARG A 36 2.50 -1.66 10.96
N SER A 37 2.15 -0.39 11.11
CA SER A 37 2.84 0.71 10.45
C SER A 37 4.24 0.97 11.03
N ALA A 38 4.39 0.84 12.35
CA ALA A 38 5.68 0.98 13.05
C ALA A 38 6.64 -0.16 12.70
N ILE A 39 6.15 -1.41 12.60
CA ILE A 39 6.96 -2.53 12.11
C ILE A 39 7.41 -2.28 10.67
N ARG A 40 6.51 -1.80 9.80
CA ARG A 40 6.83 -1.59 8.38
C ARG A 40 7.91 -0.53 8.17
N SER A 41 7.96 0.50 9.03
CA SER A 41 8.99 1.54 8.93
C SER A 41 10.34 1.06 9.45
N GLN A 42 10.36 0.32 10.57
CA GLN A 42 11.59 -0.19 11.19
C GLN A 42 12.18 -1.40 10.44
N CYS A 43 11.35 -2.24 9.86
CA CYS A 43 11.76 -3.49 9.20
C CYS A 43 11.92 -3.38 7.68
N ARG A 44 11.83 -2.18 7.08
CA ARG A 44 11.77 -2.04 5.62
C ARG A 44 13.00 -2.61 4.90
N SER A 45 14.19 -2.39 5.46
CA SER A 45 15.46 -2.91 4.93
C SER A 45 15.59 -4.41 5.15
N ASP A 46 15.31 -4.87 6.36
CA ASP A 46 15.43 -6.29 6.74
C ASP A 46 14.44 -7.17 5.97
N TYR A 47 13.23 -6.66 5.75
CA TYR A 47 12.21 -7.33 4.95
C TYR A 47 12.64 -7.55 3.50
N GLN A 48 13.34 -6.59 2.89
CA GLN A 48 13.86 -6.74 1.53
C GLN A 48 15.01 -7.74 1.47
N ALA A 49 15.82 -7.82 2.52
CA ALA A 49 16.94 -8.75 2.58
C ALA A 49 16.49 -10.20 2.84
N HIS A 50 15.48 -10.41 3.68
CA HIS A 50 15.12 -11.74 4.21
C HIS A 50 13.72 -12.22 3.81
N CYS A 51 12.82 -11.34 3.37
CA CYS A 51 11.40 -11.64 3.15
C CYS A 51 10.83 -11.12 1.81
N ALA A 52 11.67 -10.81 0.80
CA ALA A 52 11.24 -10.16 -0.45
C ALA A 52 10.19 -10.93 -1.26
N SER A 53 10.12 -12.25 -1.12
CA SER A 53 9.13 -13.10 -1.80
C SER A 53 7.76 -13.12 -1.12
N ILE A 54 7.65 -12.57 0.09
CA ILE A 54 6.39 -12.50 0.83
C ILE A 54 5.71 -11.16 0.56
N PRO A 55 4.38 -11.10 0.37
CA PRO A 55 3.64 -9.85 0.30
C PRO A 55 3.75 -9.05 1.61
N PRO A 56 4.12 -7.75 1.57
CA PRO A 56 4.24 -6.95 2.78
C PRO A 56 2.89 -6.70 3.44
N GLY A 57 2.83 -6.87 4.76
CA GLY A 57 1.62 -6.71 5.55
C GLY A 57 0.85 -8.02 5.72
N GLY A 58 0.12 -8.13 6.84
CA GLY A 58 -0.59 -9.35 7.22
C GLY A 58 0.24 -10.28 8.09
N ALA A 59 -0.26 -11.50 8.30
CA ALA A 59 0.36 -12.49 9.17
C ALA A 59 1.61 -13.13 8.52
N ALA A 60 1.58 -13.42 7.22
CA ALA A 60 2.69 -14.04 6.50
C ALA A 60 3.99 -13.22 6.57
N SER A 61 3.88 -11.89 6.46
CA SER A 61 5.05 -11.00 6.60
C SER A 61 5.62 -11.01 8.02
N LEU A 62 4.77 -11.10 9.04
CA LEU A 62 5.23 -11.18 10.44
C LEU A 62 5.91 -12.52 10.71
N GLN A 63 5.37 -13.61 10.17
CA GLN A 63 5.93 -14.94 10.36
C GLN A 63 7.32 -15.08 9.71
N CYS A 64 7.54 -14.48 8.53
CA CYS A 64 8.88 -14.45 7.95
C CYS A 64 9.87 -13.62 8.78
N LEU A 65 9.45 -12.47 9.30
CA LEU A 65 10.28 -11.66 10.19
C LEU A 65 10.62 -12.45 11.47
N GLN A 66 9.63 -13.09 12.08
CA GLN A 66 9.80 -13.95 13.27
C GLN A 66 10.81 -15.10 13.02
N GLN A 67 10.75 -15.74 11.86
CA GLN A 67 11.70 -16.80 11.50
C GLN A 67 13.13 -16.31 11.28
N ASN A 68 13.30 -15.04 10.93
CA ASN A 68 14.59 -14.43 10.66
C ASN A 68 15.08 -13.52 11.80
N MET A 69 14.49 -13.59 13.00
CA MET A 69 14.73 -12.65 14.10
C MET A 69 16.21 -12.41 14.44
N SER A 70 17.06 -13.43 14.32
CA SER A 70 18.50 -13.31 14.54
C SER A 70 19.25 -12.53 13.46
N SER A 71 18.69 -12.44 12.26
CA SER A 71 19.27 -11.76 11.10
C SER A 71 18.70 -10.35 10.88
N LEU A 72 17.62 -9.99 11.58
CA LEU A 72 17.04 -8.65 11.51
C LEU A 72 17.86 -7.62 12.29
N SER A 73 17.78 -6.36 11.88
CA SER A 73 18.32 -5.22 12.61
C SER A 73 17.71 -5.08 14.01
N PRO A 74 18.44 -4.53 15.00
CA PRO A 74 17.94 -4.38 16.38
C PRO A 74 16.63 -3.60 16.50
N GLY A 75 16.45 -2.57 15.65
CA GLY A 75 15.22 -1.79 15.57
C GLY A 75 14.04 -2.63 15.07
N CYS A 76 14.26 -3.46 14.04
CA CYS A 76 13.24 -4.36 13.53
C CYS A 76 12.91 -5.49 14.51
N GLN A 77 13.91 -6.10 15.17
CA GLN A 77 13.69 -7.11 16.22
C GLN A 77 12.82 -6.57 17.35
N SER A 78 13.09 -5.35 17.82
CA SER A 78 12.33 -4.72 18.89
C SER A 78 10.88 -4.49 18.49
N ALA A 79 10.64 -4.04 17.25
CA ALA A 79 9.29 -3.82 16.73
C ALA A 79 8.49 -5.12 16.55
N VAL A 80 9.13 -6.22 16.16
CA VAL A 80 8.49 -7.54 16.01
C VAL A 80 8.13 -8.12 17.38
N ARG A 81 9.06 -8.09 18.36
CA ARG A 81 8.81 -8.58 19.73
C ARG A 81 7.70 -7.82 20.45
N ALA A 82 7.61 -6.50 20.23
CA ALA A 82 6.57 -5.66 20.81
C ALA A 82 5.14 -5.99 20.32
N VAL A 83 5.02 -6.77 19.25
CA VAL A 83 3.74 -7.25 18.71
C VAL A 83 3.43 -8.70 19.11
N GLU A 84 4.45 -9.48 19.46
CA GLU A 84 4.29 -10.85 19.97
C GLU A 84 3.93 -10.90 21.45
N ALA A 85 4.33 -9.87 22.22
CA ALA A 85 3.88 -9.73 23.59
C ALA A 85 2.40 -9.32 23.61
N PRO A 86 1.49 -10.08 24.28
CA PRO A 86 0.13 -9.63 24.48
C PRO A 86 0.17 -8.30 25.23
N ALA A 87 -0.48 -7.29 24.65
CA ALA A 87 -0.67 -6.01 25.32
C ALA A 87 -1.54 -6.24 26.56
N GLU A 88 -0.91 -6.37 27.73
CA GLU A 88 -1.58 -6.11 28.99
C GLU A 88 -2.02 -4.64 28.98
N PRO A 89 -3.25 -4.32 29.40
CA PRO A 89 -3.73 -2.96 29.44
C PRO A 89 -2.85 -2.17 30.41
N LYS A 90 -2.04 -1.25 29.88
CA LYS A 90 -1.44 -0.19 30.69
C LYS A 90 -2.58 0.61 31.31
N ALA A 91 -2.79 0.41 32.60
CA ALA A 91 -3.50 1.34 33.43
C ALA A 91 -2.91 2.74 33.24
N GLU A 92 -3.78 3.70 32.92
CA GLU A 92 -3.48 5.12 33.01
C GLU A 92 -2.99 5.46 34.42
N ALA A 93 -1.77 5.98 34.52
CA ALA A 93 -1.38 6.83 35.63
C ALA A 93 -0.81 8.14 35.07
N LYS A 94 -1.56 9.18 35.39
CA LYS A 94 -1.49 10.62 35.14
C LYS A 94 -0.10 11.24 35.41
N PRO A 95 0.25 12.38 34.76
CA PRO A 95 1.54 13.05 34.92
C PRO A 95 1.58 13.90 36.20
N GLU A 96 2.64 13.79 37.01
CA GLU A 96 3.07 14.87 37.91
C GLU A 96 4.52 14.70 38.42
N SER A 97 5.30 15.77 38.20
CA SER A 97 6.35 16.37 39.05
C SER A 97 7.57 15.58 39.59
N ALA A 98 8.73 16.21 39.37
CA ALA A 98 10.03 15.95 39.98
C ALA A 98 10.01 15.93 41.53
N PRO A 99 11.09 15.44 42.15
CA PRO A 99 11.90 16.41 42.88
C PRO A 99 13.42 16.28 42.66
N VAL A 100 14.07 17.42 42.84
CA VAL A 100 15.51 17.66 42.88
C VAL A 100 16.09 17.42 44.29
N ALA A 101 17.32 16.88 44.35
CA ALA A 101 18.48 17.35 45.16
C ALA A 101 19.37 16.22 45.77
N LYS A 102 20.53 15.98 45.11
CA LYS A 102 21.96 15.92 45.56
C LYS A 102 22.33 15.67 47.06
N PRO A 103 23.62 15.36 47.40
CA PRO A 103 24.66 14.46 46.83
C PRO A 103 25.55 13.76 47.93
N ALA A 104 26.72 13.22 47.54
CA ALA A 104 27.87 12.64 48.32
C ALA A 104 27.83 11.10 48.50
N THR A 105 28.90 10.30 48.30
CA THR A 105 30.36 10.53 48.40
C THR A 105 31.16 9.41 47.67
N GLU A 106 32.29 9.77 47.02
CA GLU A 106 33.66 9.16 47.03
C GLU A 106 33.89 7.62 47.04
N THR A 107 34.92 7.00 46.41
CA THR A 107 36.22 7.49 45.89
C THR A 107 36.99 6.41 45.07
N ALA A 108 37.89 6.89 44.17
CA ALA A 108 39.16 6.32 43.61
C ALA A 108 39.15 5.12 42.63
N ALA A 109 39.98 5.05 41.57
CA ALA A 109 41.08 5.86 41.01
C ALA A 109 41.52 5.24 39.63
N PRO A 110 42.56 5.71 38.91
CA PRO A 110 42.97 7.07 38.54
C PRO A 110 43.15 7.26 37.00
N ALA A 111 43.44 8.51 36.64
CA ALA A 111 43.74 9.04 35.31
C ALA A 111 45.23 8.92 34.90
N MET A 112 45.49 9.00 33.59
CA MET A 112 46.63 9.77 33.06
C MET A 112 46.34 10.26 31.63
N GLU A 113 46.48 11.58 31.47
CA GLU A 113 46.69 12.37 30.24
C GLU A 113 48.10 13.03 30.41
N PRO A 114 48.77 13.77 29.49
CA PRO A 114 48.45 14.29 28.14
C PRO A 114 49.52 14.03 27.06
N ALA A 115 49.20 14.36 25.80
CA ALA A 115 49.88 15.44 25.05
C ALA A 115 49.57 15.39 23.53
N GLN A 116 49.22 16.56 22.99
CA GLN A 116 49.27 16.90 21.56
C GLN A 116 50.74 17.08 21.09
N PRO A 117 50.99 17.27 19.79
CA PRO A 117 51.08 18.65 19.31
C PRO A 117 50.44 18.93 17.94
N ALA A 118 50.25 20.22 17.70
CA ALA A 118 49.72 20.87 16.50
C ALA A 118 50.79 21.21 15.46
N ALA A 119 50.37 21.44 14.20
CA ALA A 119 50.91 22.40 13.20
C ALA A 119 50.02 22.30 11.93
N GLU A 120 49.19 23.30 11.59
CA GLU A 120 49.43 24.50 10.75
C GLU A 120 48.97 24.35 9.28
N THR A 121 47.85 25.05 8.96
CA THR A 121 47.46 25.85 7.76
C THR A 121 47.77 25.40 6.29
N PRO A 122 47.03 25.86 5.24
CA PRO A 122 46.25 27.11 5.15
C PRO A 122 44.88 27.03 4.43
N VAL A 123 44.23 28.19 4.42
CA VAL A 123 42.91 28.53 3.89
C VAL A 123 43.00 29.08 2.46
N ALA A 124 41.92 28.88 1.69
CA ALA A 124 41.40 29.64 0.54
C ALA A 124 41.63 29.06 -0.89
N PRO A 125 40.78 29.38 -1.90
CA PRO A 125 39.49 30.07 -1.87
C PRO A 125 38.33 29.30 -2.55
N ALA A 126 37.11 29.80 -2.34
CA ALA A 126 35.91 29.44 -3.11
C ALA A 126 36.04 29.81 -4.60
N PRO A 127 35.45 29.07 -5.55
CA PRO A 127 35.16 29.59 -6.87
C PRO A 127 33.75 30.19 -6.92
N LYS A 128 33.70 31.44 -7.37
CA LYS A 128 32.50 32.16 -7.76
C LYS A 128 31.79 31.48 -8.93
N ALA A 129 30.47 31.71 -8.97
CA ALA A 129 29.61 31.46 -10.10
C ALA A 129 30.20 31.98 -11.43
N ALA A 130 30.20 31.10 -12.42
CA ALA A 130 30.22 31.45 -13.83
C ALA A 130 29.09 30.67 -14.51
N THR A 131 28.11 31.42 -15.02
CA THR A 131 27.11 30.95 -15.97
C THR A 131 27.81 30.42 -17.22
N ALA A 132 27.66 29.11 -17.49
CA ALA A 132 27.99 28.51 -18.77
C ALA A 132 26.87 27.54 -19.15
N ALA A 133 26.40 27.68 -20.39
CA ALA A 133 25.28 26.96 -20.96
C ALA A 133 25.40 25.44 -20.82
N LYS A 134 24.31 24.83 -20.36
CA LYS A 134 24.09 23.39 -20.26
C LYS A 134 24.27 22.74 -21.64
N PRO A 135 25.18 21.75 -21.83
CA PRO A 135 25.17 20.92 -23.02
C PRO A 135 23.88 20.09 -23.02
N ALA A 136 23.13 20.18 -24.11
CA ALA A 136 21.99 19.31 -24.36
C ALA A 136 22.43 17.84 -24.41
N PRO A 137 21.72 16.90 -23.75
CA PRO A 137 22.00 15.49 -23.95
C PRO A 137 21.44 15.04 -25.31
N SER A 138 22.33 14.60 -26.19
CA SER A 138 22.00 13.78 -27.38
C SER A 138 21.41 12.41 -26.97
N PRO A 139 20.63 11.74 -27.84
CA PRO A 139 19.66 10.74 -27.42
C PRO A 139 20.31 9.37 -27.21
N MET A 140 20.59 9.00 -25.95
CA MET A 140 20.88 7.62 -25.59
C MET A 140 19.60 6.77 -25.62
N ALA A 141 19.74 5.51 -26.03
CA ALA A 141 18.67 4.52 -26.16
C ALA A 141 17.68 4.57 -24.98
N LYS A 142 16.41 4.88 -25.30
CA LYS A 142 15.38 5.26 -24.32
C LYS A 142 14.98 4.06 -23.48
N LYS A 143 15.56 3.94 -22.27
CA LYS A 143 14.92 3.20 -21.19
C LYS A 143 13.65 3.98 -20.79
N PRO A 144 12.48 3.34 -20.73
CA PRO A 144 11.25 4.04 -20.37
C PRO A 144 11.37 4.64 -18.98
N SER A 145 10.91 5.89 -18.83
CA SER A 145 10.91 6.60 -17.56
C SER A 145 9.98 5.93 -16.54
N GLY A 146 10.16 6.22 -15.25
CA GLY A 146 9.29 5.66 -14.20
C GLY A 146 7.80 5.99 -14.40
N SER A 147 7.49 7.15 -14.99
CA SER A 147 6.11 7.55 -15.33
C SER A 147 5.55 6.74 -16.50
N GLN A 148 6.35 6.45 -17.53
CA GLN A 148 5.95 5.58 -18.65
C GLN A 148 5.67 4.16 -18.17
N ILE A 149 6.52 3.62 -17.29
CA ILE A 149 6.33 2.28 -16.71
C ILE A 149 5.04 2.22 -15.87
N ALA A 150 4.71 3.27 -15.14
CA ALA A 150 3.46 3.36 -14.38
C ALA A 150 2.23 3.42 -15.30
N ALA A 151 2.30 4.21 -16.37
CA ALA A 151 1.23 4.35 -17.36
C ALA A 151 0.95 3.01 -18.09
N VAL A 152 2.00 2.30 -18.52
CA VAL A 152 1.87 0.96 -19.12
C VAL A 152 1.23 -0.01 -18.13
N ARG A 153 1.63 0.02 -16.85
CA ARG A 153 1.05 -0.86 -15.82
C ARG A 153 -0.44 -0.61 -15.59
N SER A 154 -0.90 0.64 -15.66
CA SER A 154 -2.33 0.95 -15.54
C SER A 154 -3.12 0.50 -16.76
N ALA A 155 -2.61 0.73 -17.97
CA ALA A 155 -3.28 0.39 -19.21
C ALA A 155 -3.32 -1.13 -19.47
N CYS A 156 -2.24 -1.84 -19.13
CA CYS A 156 -2.05 -3.26 -19.45
C CYS A 156 -2.47 -4.23 -18.34
N ARG A 157 -3.15 -3.78 -17.28
CA ARG A 157 -3.40 -4.61 -16.09
C ARG A 157 -4.13 -5.91 -16.41
N SER A 158 -5.17 -5.83 -17.24
CA SER A 158 -5.99 -6.99 -17.62
C SER A 158 -5.27 -7.88 -18.63
N ASP A 159 -4.58 -7.28 -19.61
CA ASP A 159 -3.83 -8.01 -20.64
C ASP A 159 -2.65 -8.77 -20.05
N TYR A 160 -1.97 -8.19 -19.06
CA TYR A 160 -0.86 -8.82 -18.37
C TYR A 160 -1.28 -10.10 -17.65
N GLN A 161 -2.45 -10.11 -17.00
CA GLN A 161 -2.96 -11.29 -16.30
C GLN A 161 -3.28 -12.43 -17.26
N ARG A 162 -3.75 -12.11 -18.48
CA ARG A 162 -4.13 -13.10 -19.49
C ARG A 162 -2.95 -13.61 -20.30
N ASN A 163 -2.01 -12.73 -20.62
CA ASN A 163 -0.95 -13.00 -21.60
C ASN A 163 0.45 -13.16 -20.98
N CYS A 164 0.63 -12.77 -19.71
CA CYS A 164 1.92 -12.73 -19.02
C CYS A 164 1.87 -13.28 -17.59
N ALA A 165 0.92 -14.18 -17.30
CA ALA A 165 0.84 -14.85 -16.00
C ALA A 165 2.18 -15.57 -15.67
N GLY A 166 2.74 -15.28 -14.50
CA GLY A 166 4.03 -15.85 -14.04
C GLY A 166 5.26 -14.97 -14.27
N VAL A 167 5.12 -13.83 -14.97
CA VAL A 167 6.20 -12.84 -15.06
C VAL A 167 6.12 -11.89 -13.85
N PRO A 168 7.27 -11.44 -13.29
CA PRO A 168 7.28 -10.42 -12.24
C PRO A 168 6.75 -9.09 -12.77
N THR A 169 5.73 -8.54 -12.11
CA THR A 169 5.15 -7.25 -12.49
C THR A 169 6.12 -6.10 -12.22
N GLY A 170 6.33 -5.25 -13.22
CA GLY A 170 7.17 -4.06 -13.09
C GLY A 170 8.65 -4.34 -13.38
N GLY A 171 9.18 -3.68 -14.41
CA GLY A 171 10.55 -3.86 -14.87
C GLY A 171 10.61 -4.36 -16.31
N ALA A 172 11.82 -4.66 -16.78
CA ALA A 172 12.07 -5.05 -18.17
C ALA A 172 11.39 -6.38 -18.55
N ALA A 173 11.32 -7.35 -17.63
CA ALA A 173 10.69 -8.64 -17.89
C ALA A 173 9.19 -8.50 -18.22
N ALA A 174 8.47 -7.64 -17.51
CA ALA A 174 7.07 -7.36 -17.77
C ALA A 174 6.87 -6.69 -19.14
N LEU A 175 7.72 -5.70 -19.47
CA LEU A 175 7.66 -5.02 -20.77
C LEU A 175 7.99 -5.97 -21.93
N GLN A 176 8.96 -6.86 -21.75
CA GLN A 176 9.35 -7.82 -22.77
C GLN A 176 8.26 -8.87 -23.03
N CYS A 177 7.56 -9.32 -21.98
CA CYS A 177 6.42 -10.22 -22.15
C CYS A 177 5.26 -9.54 -22.90
N LEU A 178 4.92 -8.30 -22.53
CA LEU A 178 3.89 -7.52 -23.21
C LEU A 178 4.28 -7.30 -24.68
N GLN A 179 5.53 -6.93 -24.95
CA GLN A 179 6.00 -6.67 -26.31
C GLN A 179 6.02 -7.93 -27.19
N LYS A 180 6.26 -9.11 -26.62
CA LYS A 180 6.11 -10.40 -27.33
C LYS A 180 4.67 -10.77 -27.65
N ASN A 181 3.71 -10.22 -26.91
CA ASN A 181 2.28 -10.52 -27.05
C ASN A 181 1.49 -9.35 -27.63
N GLN A 182 2.11 -8.36 -28.31
CA GLN A 182 1.44 -7.12 -28.75
C GLN A 182 0.10 -7.39 -29.44
N SER A 183 0.08 -8.32 -30.40
CA SER A 183 -1.13 -8.70 -31.15
C SER A 183 -2.24 -9.35 -30.33
N LYS A 184 -1.98 -9.71 -29.07
CA LYS A 184 -2.95 -10.26 -28.10
C LYS A 184 -3.32 -9.25 -27.01
N LEU A 185 -2.74 -8.05 -27.02
CA LEU A 185 -3.05 -6.99 -26.07
C LEU A 185 -4.27 -6.22 -26.55
N SER A 186 -5.01 -5.63 -25.61
CA SER A 186 -5.99 -4.60 -25.91
C SER A 186 -5.33 -3.39 -26.59
N ALA A 187 -6.09 -2.69 -27.45
CA ALA A 187 -5.59 -1.51 -28.18
C ALA A 187 -4.97 -0.44 -27.26
N ASN A 188 -5.56 -0.25 -26.07
CA ASN A 188 -5.04 0.70 -25.07
C ASN A 188 -3.69 0.24 -24.50
N CYS A 189 -3.55 -1.05 -24.21
CA CYS A 189 -2.30 -1.62 -23.74
C CYS A 189 -1.21 -1.62 -24.82
N GLU A 190 -1.55 -1.98 -26.07
CA GLU A 190 -0.62 -1.94 -27.20
C GLU A 190 -0.09 -0.52 -27.47
N GLN A 191 -0.96 0.48 -27.44
CA GLN A 191 -0.58 1.89 -27.59
C GLN A 191 0.35 2.34 -26.46
N ALA A 192 0.06 1.97 -25.21
CA ALA A 192 0.90 2.31 -24.06
C ALA A 192 2.29 1.66 -24.15
N VAL A 193 2.37 0.38 -24.56
CA VAL A 193 3.63 -0.35 -24.75
C VAL A 193 4.45 0.26 -25.88
N SER A 194 3.81 0.63 -26.99
CA SER A 194 4.47 1.26 -28.15
C SER A 194 5.02 2.66 -27.83
N ALA A 195 4.28 3.45 -27.06
CA ALA A 195 4.76 4.75 -26.56
C ALA A 195 5.93 4.59 -25.57
N ALA A 196 5.97 3.50 -24.80
CA ALA A 196 7.06 3.21 -23.87
C ALA A 196 8.31 2.62 -24.57
N SER A 197 8.17 1.94 -25.71
CA SER A 197 9.29 1.35 -26.47
C SER A 197 9.97 2.30 -27.46
N GLY A 198 9.66 3.60 -27.40
CA GLY A 198 10.30 4.62 -28.24
C GLY A 198 9.50 5.08 -29.45
N GLY A 199 8.21 4.72 -29.54
CA GLY A 199 7.29 5.34 -30.47
C GLY A 199 6.97 6.77 -30.04
N ALA A 200 7.65 7.75 -30.64
CA ALA A 200 7.25 9.14 -30.56
C ALA A 200 5.94 9.32 -31.34
N ALA A 201 4.81 9.23 -30.64
CA ALA A 201 3.58 9.85 -31.10
C ALA A 201 3.48 11.21 -30.40
N THR A 202 3.57 12.27 -31.19
CA THR A 202 3.07 13.59 -30.84
C THR A 202 1.65 13.49 -30.25
N PRO A 203 1.24 14.39 -29.34
CA PRO A 203 -0.16 14.47 -28.92
C PRO A 203 -0.98 15.02 -30.09
N ALA A 204 -1.38 14.13 -30.99
CA ALA A 204 -2.49 14.40 -31.89
C ALA A 204 -3.78 14.23 -31.07
N ALA A 205 -4.57 15.28 -31.05
CA ALA A 205 -5.91 15.31 -30.50
C ALA A 205 -6.67 14.02 -30.84
N ALA A 206 -7.34 13.45 -29.84
CA ALA A 206 -8.30 12.38 -30.01
C ALA A 206 -9.42 12.85 -30.95
N GLY A 207 -9.22 12.63 -32.24
CA GLY A 207 -10.31 12.36 -33.17
C GLY A 207 -10.98 11.08 -32.70
N VAL A 208 -12.22 11.22 -32.27
CA VAL A 208 -13.17 10.14 -32.02
C VAL A 208 -13.18 9.22 -33.25
N PRO A 209 -12.96 7.89 -33.12
CA PRO A 209 -13.49 6.99 -34.12
C PRO A 209 -15.01 6.99 -33.94
N SER A 210 -15.69 7.61 -34.90
CA SER A 210 -17.14 7.52 -35.08
C SER A 210 -17.52 6.05 -35.09
N ALA A 211 -18.33 5.64 -34.12
CA ALA A 211 -18.93 4.32 -34.10
C ALA A 211 -19.84 4.20 -35.34
N ALA A 212 -19.40 3.41 -36.32
CA ALA A 212 -20.28 2.88 -37.33
C ALA A 212 -21.34 2.02 -36.63
N ALA A 213 -22.61 2.29 -36.96
CA ALA A 213 -23.77 1.57 -36.47
C ALA A 213 -23.63 0.05 -36.72
N PRO A 214 -23.96 -0.82 -35.75
CA PRO A 214 -24.09 -2.24 -36.04
C PRO A 214 -25.39 -2.46 -36.83
N GLY A 215 -25.25 -3.05 -38.02
CA GLY A 215 -26.34 -3.65 -38.76
C GLY A 215 -27.00 -4.76 -37.95
N ALA A 216 -28.33 -4.85 -38.09
CA ALA A 216 -29.16 -5.84 -37.43
C ALA A 216 -28.78 -7.28 -37.81
N ALA A 217 -28.50 -8.09 -36.79
CA ALA A 217 -28.44 -9.56 -36.86
C ALA A 217 -29.51 -10.14 -35.92
N PRO A 218 -30.09 -11.33 -36.24
CA PRO A 218 -31.35 -11.78 -35.66
C PRO A 218 -31.23 -12.26 -34.21
N ALA A 219 -32.36 -12.20 -33.52
CA ALA A 219 -32.53 -12.47 -32.10
C ALA A 219 -32.13 -13.90 -31.69
N ALA A 220 -31.24 -13.98 -30.71
CA ALA A 220 -30.94 -15.18 -29.93
C ALA A 220 -31.92 -15.31 -28.74
N PRO A 221 -32.18 -16.54 -28.23
CA PRO A 221 -33.14 -16.79 -27.15
C PRO A 221 -32.70 -16.19 -25.79
N PRO A 222 -33.63 -15.99 -24.83
CA PRO A 222 -33.34 -15.26 -23.60
C PRO A 222 -32.41 -16.06 -22.68
N GLU A 223 -31.21 -15.52 -22.43
CA GLU A 223 -30.31 -15.98 -21.38
C GLU A 223 -30.89 -15.62 -20.00
N PRO A 224 -30.61 -16.41 -18.95
CA PRO A 224 -31.07 -16.09 -17.60
C PRO A 224 -30.50 -14.73 -17.17
N ALA A 225 -31.40 -13.83 -16.76
CA ALA A 225 -31.05 -12.49 -16.30
C ALA A 225 -30.02 -12.57 -15.17
N LEU A 226 -28.76 -12.28 -15.50
CA LEU A 226 -27.72 -12.01 -14.52
C LEU A 226 -28.16 -10.78 -13.73
N VAL A 227 -28.70 -11.02 -12.54
CA VAL A 227 -29.07 -9.96 -11.61
C VAL A 227 -27.79 -9.25 -11.21
N LEU A 228 -27.57 -8.05 -11.76
CA LEU A 228 -26.43 -7.22 -11.41
C LEU A 228 -26.49 -6.95 -9.91
N ARG A 229 -25.55 -7.52 -9.17
CA ARG A 229 -25.44 -7.26 -7.74
C ARG A 229 -25.10 -5.77 -7.56
N PRO A 230 -25.82 -5.05 -6.70
CA PRO A 230 -25.49 -3.65 -6.42
C PRO A 230 -24.03 -3.56 -5.93
N MET A 231 -23.31 -2.58 -6.46
CA MET A 231 -21.90 -2.34 -6.15
C MET A 231 -21.74 -2.07 -4.66
N ARG A 232 -20.63 -2.57 -4.07
CA ARG A 232 -20.31 -2.26 -2.68
C ARG A 232 -19.75 -0.84 -2.59
N PRO A 233 -19.95 -0.12 -1.47
CA PRO A 233 -19.44 1.25 -1.30
C PRO A 233 -17.93 1.42 -1.54
N ARG A 234 -17.13 0.37 -1.27
CA ARG A 234 -15.69 0.37 -1.55
C ARG A 234 -15.37 0.30 -3.04
N GLU A 235 -16.17 -0.43 -3.80
CA GLU A 235 -16.01 -0.58 -5.25
C GLU A 235 -16.42 0.73 -5.93
N GLU A 236 -17.50 1.36 -5.48
CA GLU A 236 -17.91 2.68 -5.99
C GLU A 236 -16.84 3.75 -5.77
N LEU A 237 -16.24 3.78 -4.57
CA LEU A 237 -15.15 4.70 -4.28
C LEU A 237 -13.93 4.45 -5.17
N PHE A 238 -13.65 3.18 -5.48
CA PHE A 238 -12.57 2.78 -6.37
C PHE A 238 -12.85 3.22 -7.81
N VAL A 239 -14.05 2.96 -8.32
CA VAL A 239 -14.48 3.36 -9.67
C VAL A 239 -14.42 4.88 -9.81
N LEU A 240 -14.98 5.63 -8.85
CA LEU A 240 -14.96 7.10 -8.87
C LEU A 240 -13.52 7.65 -8.85
N ARG A 241 -12.64 7.09 -8.00
CA ARG A 241 -11.23 7.50 -7.95
C ARG A 241 -10.48 7.14 -9.24
N SER A 242 -10.82 6.03 -9.88
CA SER A 242 -10.19 5.61 -11.12
C SER A 242 -10.57 6.53 -12.29
N ALA A 243 -11.85 6.90 -12.40
CA ALA A 243 -12.37 7.74 -13.46
C ALA A 243 -12.01 9.22 -13.28
N CYS A 244 -12.18 9.75 -12.06
CA CYS A 244 -11.94 11.17 -11.76
C CYS A 244 -10.51 11.47 -11.29
N GLY A 245 -9.64 10.46 -11.14
CA GLY A 245 -8.30 10.66 -10.58
C GLY A 245 -7.41 11.59 -11.40
N GLY A 246 -7.61 11.66 -12.72
CA GLY A 246 -6.96 12.65 -13.59
C GLY A 246 -7.47 14.07 -13.30
N ASP A 247 -8.79 14.25 -13.35
CA ASP A 247 -9.46 15.53 -13.10
C ASP A 247 -9.16 16.09 -11.71
N VAL A 248 -9.15 15.24 -10.67
CA VAL A 248 -8.80 15.67 -9.31
C VAL A 248 -7.39 16.24 -9.24
N ARG A 249 -6.43 15.63 -9.94
CA ARG A 249 -5.04 16.11 -9.96
C ARG A 249 -4.88 17.38 -10.78
N ALA A 250 -5.63 17.54 -11.86
CA ALA A 250 -5.52 18.70 -12.74
C ALA A 250 -6.30 19.92 -12.20
N LEU A 251 -7.49 19.69 -11.65
CA LEU A 251 -8.46 20.74 -11.31
C LEU A 251 -8.60 20.97 -9.80
N CYS A 252 -8.22 19.99 -8.97
CA CYS A 252 -8.41 20.01 -7.51
C CYS A 252 -7.12 19.73 -6.71
N ALA A 253 -5.93 20.00 -7.28
CA ALA A 253 -4.63 19.65 -6.68
C ALA A 253 -4.40 20.20 -5.26
N GLY A 254 -5.03 21.33 -4.90
CA GLY A 254 -4.92 21.97 -3.58
C GLY A 254 -5.98 21.54 -2.56
N VAL A 255 -6.90 20.65 -2.93
CA VAL A 255 -8.03 20.27 -2.07
C VAL A 255 -7.62 19.14 -1.13
N GLN A 256 -7.67 19.40 0.18
CA GLN A 256 -7.38 18.37 1.17
C GLN A 256 -8.38 17.21 1.09
N PRO A 257 -7.91 15.95 1.06
CA PRO A 257 -8.78 14.79 1.02
C PRO A 257 -9.65 14.69 2.29
N GLY A 258 -10.78 13.99 2.17
CA GLY A 258 -11.73 13.76 3.28
C GLY A 258 -12.90 14.75 3.31
N GLY A 259 -13.97 14.37 4.01
CA GLY A 259 -15.16 15.20 4.23
C GLY A 259 -15.90 15.67 2.98
N GLY A 260 -15.78 14.95 1.85
CA GLY A 260 -16.47 15.31 0.60
C GLY A 260 -15.86 16.50 -0.17
N ARG A 261 -14.80 17.15 0.33
CA ARG A 261 -14.20 18.35 -0.28
C ARG A 261 -13.79 18.17 -1.74
N ILE A 262 -13.23 17.02 -2.08
CA ILE A 262 -12.84 16.69 -3.45
C ILE A 262 -14.08 16.61 -4.36
N ILE A 263 -15.18 16.03 -3.88
CA ILE A 263 -16.42 15.94 -4.65
C ILE A 263 -17.00 17.33 -4.88
N GLN A 264 -16.95 18.20 -3.87
CA GLN A 264 -17.41 19.58 -4.00
C GLN A 264 -16.57 20.39 -5.00
N CYS A 265 -15.25 20.20 -4.99
CA CYS A 265 -14.38 20.78 -6.02
C CYS A 265 -14.72 20.28 -7.42
N LEU A 266 -14.92 18.96 -7.58
CA LEU A 266 -15.30 18.37 -8.87
C LEU A 266 -16.67 18.89 -9.34
N ALA A 267 -17.63 19.09 -8.42
CA ALA A 267 -18.93 19.67 -8.74
C ALA A 267 -18.82 21.11 -9.24
N THR A 268 -17.99 21.95 -8.61
CA THR A 268 -17.71 23.31 -9.10
C THR A 268 -17.03 23.31 -10.46
N GLN A 269 -16.20 22.30 -10.73
CA GLN A 269 -15.47 22.15 -11.99
C GLN A 269 -16.23 21.31 -13.03
N ALA A 270 -17.54 21.07 -12.85
CA ALA A 270 -18.32 20.15 -13.66
C ALA A 270 -18.18 20.37 -15.18
N ALA A 271 -18.07 21.62 -15.64
CA ALA A 271 -17.87 21.94 -17.06
C ALA A 271 -16.53 21.42 -17.60
N SER A 272 -15.48 21.47 -16.79
CA SER A 272 -14.08 21.15 -17.14
C SER A 272 -13.72 19.68 -16.93
N LEU A 273 -14.61 18.87 -16.35
CA LEU A 273 -14.35 17.46 -16.11
C LEU A 273 -14.24 16.66 -17.41
N SER A 274 -13.38 15.64 -17.38
CA SER A 274 -13.26 14.64 -18.44
C SER A 274 -14.57 13.89 -18.69
N PRO A 275 -14.81 13.39 -19.92
CA PRO A 275 -16.01 12.61 -20.23
C PRO A 275 -16.16 11.38 -19.33
N ALA A 276 -15.05 10.73 -18.97
CA ALA A 276 -15.03 9.56 -18.10
C ALA A 276 -15.50 9.91 -16.68
N CYS A 277 -14.98 11.00 -16.10
CA CYS A 277 -15.38 11.45 -14.77
C CYS A 277 -16.83 11.94 -14.75
N LYS A 278 -17.29 12.66 -15.78
CA LYS A 278 -18.69 13.09 -15.93
C LYS A 278 -19.66 11.91 -15.98
N GLY A 279 -19.35 10.88 -16.76
CA GLY A 279 -20.20 9.70 -16.88
C GLY A 279 -20.40 8.99 -15.54
N VAL A 280 -19.32 8.84 -14.77
CA VAL A 280 -19.37 8.20 -13.45
C VAL A 280 -20.09 9.08 -12.42
N LEU A 281 -19.78 10.38 -12.35
CA LEU A 281 -20.47 11.29 -11.42
C LEU A 281 -21.97 11.42 -11.72
N GLY A 282 -22.36 11.41 -13.00
CA GLY A 282 -23.77 11.47 -13.40
C GLY A 282 -24.57 10.24 -12.96
N GLN A 283 -23.97 9.05 -12.97
CA GLN A 283 -24.61 7.83 -12.47
C GLN A 283 -24.82 7.86 -10.95
N PHE A 284 -23.96 8.57 -10.22
CA PHE A 284 -24.10 8.75 -8.77
C PHE A 284 -25.05 9.88 -8.38
N ALA A 285 -25.24 10.89 -9.24
CA ALA A 285 -26.17 11.99 -9.00
C ALA A 285 -27.64 11.63 -9.31
N ALA A 286 -27.87 10.57 -10.08
CA ALA A 286 -29.21 10.11 -10.48
C ALA A 286 -29.82 9.06 -9.54
N GLN A 287 -29.12 8.70 -8.45
CA GLN A 287 -29.59 7.75 -7.44
C GLN A 287 -30.01 8.46 -6.15
#